data_AF-A0A7W1NTF3-F1
#
_entry.id   AF-A0A7W1NTF3-F1
#
_cell.length_a   1.000
_cell.length_b   1.000
_cell.length_c   1.000
_cell.angle_alpha   90.00
_cell.angle_beta   90.00
_cell.angle_gamma   90.00
#
_symmetry.space_group_name_H-M   'P 1'
#
loop_
_entity.id
_entity.type
_entity.pdbx_description
1 polymer ?
#
loop_
_entity_poly.entity_id
_entity_poly.type
_entity_poly.pdbx_seq_one_letter_code
_entity_poly.pdbx_strand_id
1 'polypeptide(L)'
;MDKSAIVILIIVVFSVVGSFPATKISSKKEKIYSSTLGKIFHHIAVGAYIGVAPAALLGSLVVGPFKLGIPLALTGLALSFVMLLLYALEERSARLGVDLDDNAWTQEDAKKSRL
;
A
#
# COMPACT_ATOMS: atom_id res chain seq x y z
N MET A 1 23.23 16.17 -10.92
CA MET A 1 22.50 14.94 -10.56
C MET A 1 21.71 14.49 -11.78
N ASP A 2 21.73 13.21 -12.14
CA ASP A 2 20.97 12.69 -13.28
C ASP A 2 19.46 12.97 -13.11
N LYS A 3 18.75 13.30 -14.19
CA LYS A 3 17.29 13.50 -14.19
C LYS A 3 16.57 12.28 -13.61
N SER A 4 17.07 11.08 -13.92
CA SER A 4 16.55 9.83 -13.37
C SER A 4 16.61 9.79 -11.84
N ALA A 5 17.76 10.18 -11.28
CA ALA A 5 17.97 10.20 -9.83
C ALA A 5 17.07 11.23 -9.12
N ILE A 6 16.87 12.41 -9.72
CA ILE A 6 15.95 13.44 -9.19
C ILE A 6 14.52 12.91 -9.16
N VAL A 7 14.05 12.30 -10.25
CA VAL A 7 12.70 11.75 -10.35
C VAL A 7 12.48 10.63 -9.33
N ILE A 8 13.43 9.70 -9.22
CA ILE A 8 13.37 8.62 -8.21
C ILE A 8 13.29 9.20 -6.80
N LEU A 9 14.13 10.19 -6.47
CA LEU A 9 14.10 10.83 -5.15
C LEU A 9 12.73 11.45 -4.84
N ILE A 10 12.15 12.18 -5.80
CA ILE A 10 10.81 12.78 -5.64
C ILE A 10 9.77 11.69 -5.37
N ILE A 11 9.77 10.61 -6.16
CA ILE A 11 8.82 9.50 -6.00
C ILE A 11 8.98 8.85 -4.63
N VAL A 12 10.21 8.61 -4.18
CA VAL A 12 10.48 8.02 -2.86
C VAL A 12 9.94 8.93 -1.74
N VAL A 13 10.18 10.24 -1.83
CA VAL A 13 9.65 11.20 -0.86
C VAL A 13 8.11 11.18 -0.84
N PHE A 14 7.46 11.22 -2.01
CA PHE A 14 5.99 11.12 -2.10
C PHE A 14 5.45 9.81 -1.53
N SER A 15 6.12 8.70 -1.81
CA SER A 15 5.75 7.36 -1.33
C SER A 15 5.81 7.27 0.19
N VAL A 16 6.92 7.77 0.78
CA VAL A 16 7.14 7.76 2.23
C VAL A 16 6.21 8.75 2.93
N VAL A 17 6.07 9.99 2.44
CA VAL A 17 5.20 10.98 3.08
C VAL A 17 3.73 10.56 2.96
N GLY A 18 3.33 10.02 1.80
CA GLY A 18 1.97 9.55 1.55
C GLY A 18 1.59 8.29 2.34
N SER A 19 2.55 7.43 2.68
CA SER A 19 2.26 6.17 3.39
C SER A 19 1.76 6.41 4.82
N PHE A 20 2.21 7.46 5.51
CA PHE A 20 1.77 7.77 6.88
C PHE A 20 0.25 7.98 7.01
N PRO A 21 -0.37 8.97 6.33
CA PRO A 21 -1.81 9.16 6.44
C PRO A 21 -2.60 7.97 5.88
N ALA A 22 -2.14 7.37 4.78
CA ALA A 22 -2.85 6.25 4.14
C ALA A 22 -2.88 5.00 5.02
N THR A 23 -1.75 4.63 5.63
CA THR A 23 -1.67 3.49 6.56
C THR A 23 -2.54 3.75 7.80
N LYS A 24 -2.58 4.99 8.30
CA LYS A 24 -3.43 5.36 9.43
C LYS A 24 -4.92 5.24 9.11
N ILE A 25 -5.34 5.62 7.90
CA ILE A 25 -6.72 5.47 7.45
C ILE A 25 -7.06 3.98 7.26
N SER A 26 -6.18 3.21 6.63
CA SER A 26 -6.33 1.77 6.43
C SER A 26 -6.54 1.04 7.77
N SER A 27 -5.65 1.30 8.74
CA SER A 27 -5.69 0.69 10.08
C SER A 27 -6.89 1.09 10.95
N LYS A 28 -7.61 2.16 10.58
CA LYS A 28 -8.84 2.56 11.27
C LYS A 28 -10.08 1.82 10.75
N LYS A 29 -10.04 1.37 9.49
CA LYS A 29 -11.16 0.66 8.86
C LYS A 29 -11.21 -0.80 9.26
N GLU A 30 -10.05 -1.42 9.44
CA GLU A 30 -9.94 -2.82 9.85
C GLU A 30 -8.93 -2.93 10.99
N LYS A 31 -9.28 -3.73 12.00
CA LYS A 31 -8.38 -3.99 13.12
C LYS A 31 -7.22 -4.86 12.64
N ILE A 32 -6.01 -4.31 12.75
CA ILE A 32 -4.78 -5.00 12.39
C ILE A 32 -4.31 -5.82 13.58
N TYR A 33 -4.22 -7.13 13.40
CA TYR A 33 -3.76 -8.07 14.45
C TYR A 33 -2.28 -8.39 14.36
N SER A 34 -1.64 -8.06 13.23
CA SER A 34 -0.24 -8.40 12.98
C SER A 34 0.75 -7.72 13.93
N SER A 35 1.91 -8.37 14.05
CA SER A 35 3.08 -7.94 14.80
C SER A 35 3.63 -6.59 14.29
N THR A 36 4.60 -6.01 15.01
CA THR A 36 5.31 -4.81 14.53
C THR A 36 5.88 -5.00 13.12
N LEU A 37 6.31 -6.21 12.79
CA LEU A 37 6.85 -6.55 11.48
C LEU A 37 5.77 -6.50 10.38
N GLY A 38 4.58 -7.06 10.64
CA GLY A 38 3.45 -6.95 9.71
C GLY A 38 3.05 -5.50 9.44
N LYS A 39 3.04 -4.65 10.48
CA LYS A 39 2.78 -3.21 10.31
C LYS A 39 3.81 -2.53 9.40
N ILE A 40 5.08 -2.92 9.48
CA ILE A 40 6.14 -2.43 8.59
C ILE A 40 5.85 -2.87 7.16
N PHE A 41 5.54 -4.14 6.91
CA PHE A 41 5.20 -4.64 5.57
C PHE A 41 4.01 -3.91 4.97
N HIS A 42 2.95 -3.70 5.75
CA HIS A 42 1.79 -2.92 5.32
C HIS A 42 2.19 -1.47 4.96
N HIS A 43 3.04 -0.84 5.77
CA HIS A 43 3.50 0.53 5.52
C HIS A 43 4.31 0.64 4.21
N ILE A 44 5.22 -0.31 3.98
CA ILE A 44 6.02 -0.39 2.75
C ILE A 44 5.09 -0.66 1.56
N ALA A 45 4.13 -1.58 1.70
CA ALA A 45 3.17 -1.90 0.66
C ALA A 45 2.36 -0.68 0.22
N VAL A 46 1.82 0.07 1.18
CA VAL A 46 1.03 1.29 0.95
C VAL A 46 1.89 2.37 0.32
N GLY A 47 3.11 2.60 0.83
CA GLY A 47 4.04 3.57 0.25
C GLY A 47 4.40 3.24 -1.20
N ALA A 48 4.78 1.99 -1.46
CA ALA A 48 5.09 1.52 -2.80
C ALA A 48 3.90 1.69 -3.76
N TYR A 49 2.68 1.39 -3.31
CA TYR A 49 1.46 1.56 -4.10
C TYR A 49 1.16 3.03 -4.42
N ILE A 50 1.26 3.92 -3.43
CA ILE A 50 1.09 5.37 -3.63
C ILE A 50 2.10 5.91 -4.63
N GLY A 51 3.32 5.38 -4.62
CA GLY A 51 4.40 5.72 -5.55
C GLY A 51 4.14 5.33 -7.00
N VAL A 52 3.23 4.38 -7.29
CA VAL A 52 3.01 3.86 -8.65
C VAL A 52 2.57 4.95 -9.63
N ALA A 53 1.56 5.75 -9.26
CA ALA A 53 1.05 6.81 -10.11
C ALA A 53 2.09 7.91 -10.41
N PRO A 54 2.75 8.53 -9.42
CA PRO A 54 3.81 9.50 -9.70
C PRO A 54 5.00 8.87 -10.42
N ALA A 55 5.33 7.59 -10.19
CA ALA A 55 6.36 6.89 -10.97
C ALA A 55 6.00 6.77 -12.45
N ALA A 56 4.78 6.31 -12.75
CA ALA A 56 4.29 6.19 -14.12
C ALA A 56 4.26 7.56 -14.81
N LEU A 57 3.76 8.61 -14.14
CA LEU A 57 3.60 9.92 -14.74
C LEU A 57 4.93 10.69 -14.84
N LEU A 58 5.61 10.93 -13.73
CA LEU A 58 6.82 11.74 -13.69
C LEU A 58 7.98 11.04 -14.41
N GLY A 59 8.13 9.72 -14.23
CA GLY A 59 9.15 8.95 -14.92
C GLY A 59 8.93 8.94 -16.44
N SER A 60 7.68 8.83 -16.90
CA SER A 60 7.38 8.86 -18.34
C SER A 60 7.58 10.24 -18.95
N LEU A 61 7.16 11.31 -18.28
CA LEU A 61 7.23 12.68 -18.79
C LEU A 61 8.65 13.24 -18.80
N VAL A 62 9.47 12.93 -17.79
CA VAL A 62 10.79 13.56 -17.61
C VAL A 62 11.92 12.75 -18.26
N VAL A 63 11.84 11.42 -18.22
CA VAL A 63 12.92 10.53 -18.68
C VAL A 63 12.48 9.67 -19.87
N GLY A 64 11.24 9.21 -19.86
CA GLY A 64 10.62 8.47 -20.96
C GLY A 64 9.88 7.23 -20.46
N PRO A 65 8.78 6.85 -21.14
CA PRO A 65 7.86 5.83 -20.64
C PRO A 65 8.52 4.47 -20.46
N PHE A 66 9.30 4.01 -21.45
CA PHE A 66 9.98 2.71 -21.38
C PHE A 66 11.35 2.77 -20.70
N LYS A 67 11.89 3.96 -20.45
CA LYS A 67 13.21 4.13 -19.81
C LYS A 67 13.11 4.11 -18.29
N LEU A 68 12.07 4.76 -17.74
CA LEU A 68 11.91 4.88 -16.29
C LEU A 68 10.46 4.75 -15.84
N GLY A 69 9.51 5.43 -16.50
CA GLY A 69 8.13 5.53 -16.01
C GLY A 69 7.43 4.20 -15.78
N ILE A 70 7.25 3.42 -16.85
CA ILE A 70 6.58 2.11 -16.79
C ILE A 70 7.40 1.11 -15.98
N PRO A 71 8.73 0.93 -16.18
CA PRO A 71 9.52 0.01 -15.36
C PRO A 71 9.44 0.30 -13.87
N LEU A 72 9.52 1.57 -13.46
CA LEU A 72 9.48 1.97 -12.06
C LEU A 72 8.08 1.78 -11.45
N ALA A 73 7.02 2.10 -12.19
CA ALA A 73 5.65 1.85 -11.77
C ALA A 73 5.36 0.35 -11.57
N LEU A 74 5.78 -0.49 -12.52
CA LEU A 74 5.64 -1.95 -12.40
C LEU A 74 6.47 -2.51 -11.23
N THR A 75 7.67 -1.98 -11.01
CA THR A 75 8.50 -2.37 -9.85
C THR A 75 7.83 -1.99 -8.54
N GLY A 76 7.27 -0.78 -8.44
CA GLY A 76 6.50 -0.36 -7.26
C GLY A 76 5.26 -1.21 -7.01
N LEU A 77 4.54 -1.57 -8.09
CA LEU A 77 3.37 -2.44 -8.00
C LEU A 77 3.75 -3.87 -7.54
N ALA A 78 4.80 -4.44 -8.13
CA ALA A 78 5.31 -5.76 -7.74
C ALA A 78 5.79 -5.77 -6.28
N LEU A 79 6.53 -4.74 -5.86
CA LEU A 79 6.97 -4.58 -4.48
C LEU A 79 5.78 -4.49 -3.52
N SER A 80 4.77 -3.68 -3.87
CA SER A 80 3.55 -3.55 -3.08
C SER A 80 2.86 -4.90 -2.91
N PHE A 81 2.69 -5.66 -4.00
CA PHE A 81 2.08 -6.97 -3.98
C PHE A 81 2.85 -7.95 -3.08
N VAL A 82 4.17 -8.04 -3.22
CA VAL A 82 5.00 -8.93 -2.37
C VAL A 82 4.89 -8.55 -0.89
N MET A 83 4.94 -7.24 -0.57
CA MET A 83 4.82 -6.78 0.81
C MET A 83 3.42 -7.04 1.39
N LEU A 84 2.35 -6.94 0.59
CA LEU A 84 1.01 -7.33 1.01
C LEU A 84 0.91 -8.84 1.28
N LEU A 85 1.58 -9.68 0.50
CA LEU A 85 1.62 -11.12 0.79
C LEU A 85 2.32 -11.40 2.12
N LEU A 86 3.47 -10.76 2.38
CA LEU A 86 4.18 -10.90 3.65
C LEU A 86 3.34 -10.40 4.83
N TYR A 87 2.67 -9.24 4.66
CA TYR A 87 1.71 -8.75 5.64
C TYR A 87 0.57 -9.75 5.89
N ALA A 88 -0.02 -10.31 4.82
CA ALA A 88 -1.12 -11.26 4.94
C ALA A 88 -0.71 -12.57 5.63
N LEU A 89 0.54 -13.04 5.42
CA LEU A 89 1.07 -14.22 6.11
C LEU A 89 1.20 -13.99 7.62
N GLU A 90 1.72 -12.82 8.03
CA GLU A 90 1.80 -12.40 9.43
C GLU A 90 0.40 -12.21 10.04
N GLU A 91 -0.48 -11.50 9.34
CA GLU A 91 -1.86 -11.22 9.75
C GLU A 91 -2.65 -12.52 9.95
N ARG A 92 -2.52 -13.48 9.02
CA ARG A 92 -3.17 -14.79 9.10
C ARG A 92 -2.72 -15.55 10.34
N SER A 93 -1.41 -15.56 10.61
CA SER A 93 -0.85 -16.24 11.78
C SER A 93 -1.34 -15.61 13.08
N ALA A 94 -1.46 -14.28 13.12
CA ALA A 94 -1.96 -13.55 14.28
C ALA A 94 -3.48 -13.68 14.50
N ARG A 95 -4.26 -13.97 13.45
CA ARG A 95 -5.71 -14.21 13.54
C ARG A 95 -6.07 -15.62 14.01
N LEU A 96 -5.15 -16.58 13.93
CA LEU A 96 -5.37 -17.94 14.45
C LEU A 96 -5.48 -17.90 15.98
N GLY A 97 -6.72 -17.94 16.50
CA GLY A 97 -7.01 -17.93 17.94
C GLY A 97 -7.77 -16.69 18.42
N VAL A 98 -8.07 -15.74 17.53
CA VAL A 98 -9.05 -14.68 17.81
C VAL A 98 -10.41 -15.19 17.35
N ASP A 99 -11.39 -15.28 18.25
CA ASP A 99 -12.80 -15.38 17.86
C ASP A 99 -13.12 -14.09 17.10
N LEU A 100 -13.03 -14.18 15.77
CA LEU A 100 -13.59 -13.18 14.88
C LEU A 100 -15.09 -13.33 15.10
N ASP A 101 -15.64 -12.49 15.97
CA ASP A 101 -17.08 -12.32 16.12
C ASP A 101 -17.59 -12.09 14.69
N ASP A 102 -18.22 -13.12 14.11
CA ASP A 102 -18.65 -13.23 12.71
C ASP A 102 -19.83 -12.28 12.43
N ASN A 103 -19.92 -11.17 13.15
CA ASN A 103 -20.79 -10.03 12.90
C ASN A 103 -20.32 -9.24 11.65
N ALA A 104 -19.68 -9.93 10.71
CA ALA A 104 -19.43 -9.45 9.37
C ALA A 104 -20.79 -9.34 8.65
N TRP A 105 -21.28 -8.10 8.59
CA TRP A 105 -22.54 -7.69 7.98
C TRP A 105 -23.80 -8.05 8.79
N THR A 106 -24.24 -7.13 9.64
CA THR A 106 -25.55 -7.26 10.30
C THR A 106 -26.69 -6.81 9.38
N GLN A 107 -27.91 -7.29 9.60
CA GLN A 107 -29.09 -6.77 8.89
C GLN A 107 -29.25 -5.24 9.03
N GLU A 108 -28.66 -4.62 10.07
CA GLU A 108 -28.63 -3.18 10.23
C GLU A 108 -27.73 -2.48 9.20
N ASP A 109 -26.57 -3.05 8.88
CA ASP A 109 -25.67 -2.52 7.86
C ASP A 109 -26.29 -2.62 6.45
N ALA A 110 -27.05 -3.69 6.18
CA ALA A 110 -27.83 -3.83 4.95
C ALA A 110 -28.97 -2.79 4.84
N LYS A 111 -29.61 -2.43 5.95
CA LYS A 111 -30.66 -1.39 5.97
C LYS A 111 -30.09 0.03 5.86
N LYS A 112 -28.88 0.28 6.37
CA LYS A 112 -28.18 1.57 6.26
C LYS A 112 -27.55 1.79 4.87
N SER A 113 -27.22 0.71 4.16
CA SER A 113 -26.66 0.74 2.80
C SER A 113 -27.70 0.93 1.67
N ARG A 114 -28.94 1.35 1.97
CA ARG A 114 -29.99 1.57 0.95
C ARG A 114 -29.59 2.65 -0.07
N LEU A 115 -28.95 2.21 -1.15
CA LEU A 115 -29.23 2.64 -2.52
C LEU A 115 -30.48 1.91 -3.02
#